data_AF-A0A6G8FY56-F1
#
_entry.id   AF-A0A6G8FY56-F1
#
_cell.length_a   1.000
_cell.length_b   1.000
_cell.length_c   1.000
_cell.angle_alpha   90.00
_cell.angle_beta   90.00
_cell.angle_gamma   90.00
#
_symmetry.space_group_name_H-M   'P 1'
#
loop_
_entity.id
_entity.type
_entity.pdbx_description
1 polymer ?
#
loop_
_entity_poly.entity_id
_entity_poly.type
_entity_poly.pdbx_seq_one_letter_code
_entity_poly.pdbx_strand_id
1 'polypeptide(L)'
;MTHTRCAAENADVQLGKIRAAVEAVDREKGGRTLVVLTADHGATYGETFLGERTADAGNSNWYYAPPELGVWDAGTNGVLDTTTYSSPSPAIAALNADGNVQFSYQSTAIEAWLLDRSTRAKKATSARMLTLPGVIATYRKNSAGDHFVLDGTNRMTRSERRWWAAHAQSIVDTMAADDGPDVVGLLHDRTSYGVYGDHGGAQESVQRVPMVFWTPGARPRATDEAFRTPDLLPTVLAAMGIRPTAPMDGRPHALTGSGRH
;
A
#
# COMPACT_ATOMS: atom_id res chain seq x y z
N MET A 1 20.36 6.27 3.28
CA MET A 1 19.16 6.98 3.78
C MET A 1 19.53 8.27 4.52
N THR A 2 20.17 9.22 3.85
CA THR A 2 20.52 10.52 4.46
C THR A 2 19.45 11.59 4.20
N HIS A 3 18.65 11.45 3.15
CA HIS A 3 17.67 12.48 2.76
C HIS A 3 16.34 12.43 3.53
N THR A 4 15.86 11.24 3.95
CA THR A 4 14.54 11.11 4.62
C THR A 4 14.48 11.88 5.94
N ARG A 5 15.57 11.88 6.71
CA ARG A 5 15.66 12.64 7.96
C ARG A 5 15.56 14.14 7.69
N CYS A 6 16.35 14.68 6.77
CA CYS A 6 16.31 16.09 6.42
C CYS A 6 14.94 16.51 5.86
N ALA A 7 14.30 15.64 5.08
CA ALA A 7 12.94 15.87 4.58
C ALA A 7 11.92 15.95 5.75
N ALA A 8 12.01 15.05 6.73
CA ALA A 8 11.16 15.07 7.91
C ALA A 8 11.39 16.31 8.80
N GLU A 9 12.66 16.68 9.03
CA GLU A 9 13.01 17.90 9.79
C GLU A 9 12.47 19.15 9.09
N ASN A 10 12.54 19.23 7.76
CA ASN A 10 11.95 20.34 7.01
C ASN A 10 10.41 20.31 7.08
N ALA A 11 9.79 19.13 6.96
CA ALA A 11 8.34 18.97 7.04
C ALA A 11 7.79 19.45 8.39
N ASP A 12 8.48 19.14 9.50
CA ASP A 12 8.14 19.62 10.85
C ASP A 12 8.14 21.16 10.92
N VAL A 13 9.19 21.79 10.41
CA VAL A 13 9.29 23.27 10.34
C VAL A 13 8.16 23.87 9.50
N GLN A 14 7.83 23.28 8.35
CA GLN A 14 6.74 23.79 7.52
C GLN A 14 5.37 23.57 8.17
N LEU A 15 5.13 22.42 8.81
CA LEU A 15 3.90 22.15 9.53
C LEU A 15 3.69 23.15 10.68
N GLY A 16 4.76 23.49 11.40
CA GLY A 16 4.74 24.54 12.44
C GLY A 16 4.26 25.89 11.90
N LYS A 17 4.72 26.29 10.70
CA LYS A 17 4.28 27.54 10.05
C LYS A 17 2.82 27.48 9.62
N ILE A 18 2.39 26.36 9.04
CA ILE A 18 0.98 26.15 8.64
C ILE A 18 0.07 26.26 9.86
N ARG A 19 0.44 25.59 10.97
CA ARG A 19 -0.31 25.65 12.22
C ARG A 19 -0.41 27.08 12.76
N ALA A 20 0.70 27.83 12.77
CA ALA A 20 0.69 29.22 13.22
C ALA A 20 -0.23 30.12 12.38
N ALA A 21 -0.28 29.90 11.07
CA ALA A 21 -1.19 30.61 10.17
C ALA A 21 -2.66 30.25 10.46
N VAL A 22 -2.97 28.97 10.68
CA VAL A 22 -4.31 28.51 11.07
C VAL A 22 -4.76 29.15 12.39
N GLU A 23 -3.89 29.16 13.41
CA GLU A 23 -4.17 29.80 14.70
C GLU A 23 -4.39 31.32 14.59
N ALA A 24 -3.73 31.99 13.65
CA ALA A 24 -3.97 33.41 13.38
C ALA A 24 -5.37 33.63 12.78
N VAL A 25 -5.76 32.80 11.81
CA VAL A 25 -7.09 32.86 11.19
C VAL A 25 -8.20 32.56 12.20
N ASP A 26 -8.04 31.52 13.02
CA ASP A 26 -9.00 31.16 14.09
C ASP A 26 -9.18 32.33 15.08
N ARG A 27 -8.10 33.03 15.43
CA ARG A 27 -8.15 34.22 16.31
C ARG A 27 -8.83 35.42 15.65
N GLU A 28 -8.58 35.67 14.38
CA GLU A 28 -9.11 36.82 13.65
C GLU A 28 -10.60 36.65 13.32
N LYS A 29 -10.98 35.49 12.78
CA LYS A 29 -12.33 35.24 12.25
C LYS A 29 -13.27 34.60 13.26
N GLY A 30 -12.72 34.12 14.38
CA GLY A 30 -13.45 33.27 15.32
C GLY A 30 -13.61 31.85 14.77
N GLY A 31 -13.47 30.86 15.64
CA GLY A 31 -13.58 29.46 15.27
C GLY A 31 -12.51 28.60 15.96
N ARG A 32 -12.55 27.30 15.65
CA ARG A 32 -11.51 26.34 16.04
C ARG A 32 -11.32 25.34 14.92
N THR A 33 -10.07 25.20 14.48
CA THR A 33 -9.70 24.23 13.46
C THR A 33 -9.31 22.88 14.08
N LEU A 34 -9.75 21.79 13.46
CA LEU A 34 -9.25 20.44 13.68
C LEU A 34 -8.25 20.13 12.55
N VAL A 35 -7.00 19.86 12.92
CA VAL A 35 -5.96 19.39 12.02
C VAL A 35 -5.80 17.89 12.19
N VAL A 36 -5.73 17.17 11.07
CA VAL A 36 -5.40 15.75 11.03
C VAL A 36 -4.12 15.58 10.20
N LEU A 37 -3.12 14.92 10.77
CA LEU A 37 -1.90 14.51 10.08
C LEU A 37 -1.85 12.98 10.00
N THR A 38 -1.71 12.48 8.79
CA THR A 38 -1.55 11.05 8.50
C THR A 38 -0.72 10.87 7.23
N ALA A 39 -0.56 9.63 6.78
CA ALA A 39 0.01 9.28 5.49
C ALA A 39 -0.97 8.36 4.73
N ASP A 40 -0.88 8.37 3.41
CA ASP A 40 -1.57 7.44 2.53
C ASP A 40 -1.05 6.01 2.68
N HIS A 41 0.27 5.88 2.88
CA HIS A 41 0.94 4.63 3.22
C HIS A 41 2.26 4.88 3.95
N GLY A 42 2.81 3.81 4.53
CA GLY A 42 4.19 3.76 4.99
C GLY A 42 5.15 3.39 3.85
N ALA A 43 6.31 2.86 4.21
CA ALA A 43 7.31 2.35 3.26
C ALA A 43 8.14 1.25 3.91
N THR A 44 8.61 0.31 3.09
CA THR A 44 9.65 -0.63 3.47
C THR A 44 10.97 -0.21 2.85
N TYR A 45 12.05 -0.52 3.54
CA TYR A 45 13.39 -0.38 2.99
C TYR A 45 13.96 -1.79 2.83
N GLY A 46 14.08 -2.20 1.57
CA GLY A 46 14.48 -3.54 1.16
C GLY A 46 15.90 -3.87 1.63
N GLU A 47 16.01 -4.70 2.66
CA GLU A 47 17.25 -5.42 2.99
C GLU A 47 17.44 -6.59 2.01
N THR A 48 16.33 -7.19 1.57
CA THR A 48 16.29 -8.20 0.50
C THR A 48 15.72 -7.54 -0.76
N PHE A 49 16.60 -7.17 -1.69
CA PHE A 49 16.22 -6.62 -2.98
C PHE A 49 16.31 -7.68 -4.08
N LEU A 50 15.18 -7.92 -4.76
CA LEU A 50 14.99 -9.00 -5.75
C LEU A 50 14.87 -8.50 -7.20
N GLY A 51 14.89 -7.18 -7.41
CA GLY A 51 15.00 -6.58 -8.73
C GLY A 51 16.44 -6.56 -9.27
N GLU A 52 16.58 -6.10 -10.50
CA GLU A 52 17.87 -5.84 -11.13
C GLU A 52 18.54 -4.59 -10.54
N ARG A 53 19.86 -4.66 -10.38
CA ARG A 53 20.69 -3.59 -9.79
C ARG A 53 21.38 -2.71 -10.84
N THR A 54 20.94 -2.81 -12.08
CA THR A 54 21.44 -2.02 -13.21
C THR A 54 20.86 -0.60 -13.16
N ALA A 55 21.55 0.35 -13.79
CA ALA A 55 21.02 1.71 -13.92
C ALA A 55 19.68 1.69 -14.68
N ASP A 56 18.77 2.57 -14.31
CA ASP A 56 17.46 2.75 -14.95
C ASP A 56 16.50 1.54 -14.92
N ALA A 57 16.83 0.49 -14.16
CA ALA A 57 16.00 -0.71 -14.03
C ALA A 57 14.75 -0.52 -13.14
N GLY A 58 14.47 0.69 -12.63
CA GLY A 58 13.34 0.93 -11.72
C GLY A 58 11.99 0.51 -12.33
N ASN A 59 11.74 0.91 -13.58
CA ASN A 59 10.46 0.62 -14.25
C ASN A 59 10.34 -0.86 -14.64
N SER A 60 11.39 -1.47 -15.18
CA SER A 60 11.40 -2.91 -15.52
C SER A 60 11.41 -3.82 -14.29
N ASN A 61 11.85 -3.29 -13.14
CA ASN A 61 11.66 -3.97 -11.86
C ASN A 61 10.22 -3.89 -11.38
N TRP A 62 9.53 -2.76 -11.54
CA TRP A 62 8.14 -2.61 -11.11
C TRP A 62 7.15 -3.34 -12.00
N TYR A 63 7.38 -3.36 -13.30
CA TYR A 63 6.39 -3.79 -14.27
C TYR A 63 6.94 -4.85 -15.19
N TYR A 64 6.07 -5.79 -15.56
CA TYR A 64 6.34 -6.73 -16.63
C TYR A 64 5.07 -6.98 -17.44
N ALA A 65 5.21 -6.95 -18.76
CA ALA A 65 4.23 -7.53 -19.67
C ALA A 65 4.94 -8.28 -20.82
N PRO A 66 4.38 -9.39 -21.31
CA PRO A 66 4.92 -10.08 -22.48
C PRO A 66 4.98 -9.15 -23.72
N PRO A 67 6.07 -9.18 -24.49
CA PRO A 67 6.27 -8.30 -25.64
C PRO A 67 5.22 -8.49 -26.74
N GLU A 68 4.67 -9.70 -26.89
CA GLU A 68 3.65 -10.05 -27.87
C GLU A 68 2.30 -9.33 -27.65
N LEU A 69 2.06 -8.79 -26.45
CA LEU A 69 0.85 -8.02 -26.16
C LEU A 69 0.97 -6.56 -26.64
N GLY A 70 2.15 -6.13 -27.08
CA GLY A 70 2.38 -4.77 -27.55
C GLY A 70 2.15 -3.71 -26.47
N VAL A 71 2.41 -4.06 -25.21
CA VAL A 71 2.36 -3.15 -24.07
C VAL A 71 3.75 -2.58 -23.84
N TRP A 72 3.83 -1.28 -23.64
CA TRP A 72 5.09 -0.55 -23.47
C TRP A 72 4.95 0.41 -22.29
N ASP A 73 6.07 0.67 -21.61
CA ASP A 73 6.13 1.80 -20.70
C ASP A 73 6.19 3.10 -21.52
N ALA A 74 5.31 4.05 -21.19
CA ALA A 74 5.33 5.40 -21.76
C ALA A 74 6.66 6.12 -21.47
N GLY A 75 7.42 5.60 -20.50
CA GLY A 75 8.76 6.00 -20.12
C GLY A 75 8.79 7.37 -19.45
N THR A 76 9.98 7.79 -19.06
CA THR A 76 10.19 9.14 -18.52
C THR A 76 10.41 10.10 -19.68
N ASN A 77 9.71 11.24 -19.69
CA ASN A 77 9.87 12.30 -20.71
C ASN A 77 9.52 11.90 -22.16
N GLY A 78 8.63 10.91 -22.35
CA GLY A 78 8.11 10.54 -23.68
C GLY A 78 9.02 9.64 -24.52
N VAL A 79 10.09 9.08 -23.94
CA VAL A 79 10.88 8.03 -24.56
C VAL A 79 10.28 6.68 -24.17
N LEU A 80 9.60 6.03 -25.11
CA LEU A 80 9.02 4.70 -24.88
C LEU A 80 10.11 3.69 -24.55
N ASP A 81 9.96 2.98 -23.43
CA ASP A 81 10.75 1.78 -23.19
C ASP A 81 10.03 0.57 -23.77
N THR A 82 10.49 0.16 -24.94
CA THR A 82 9.99 -1.02 -25.67
C THR A 82 10.90 -2.24 -25.49
N THR A 83 12.01 -2.08 -24.77
CA THR A 83 13.07 -3.09 -24.70
C THR A 83 13.24 -3.70 -23.31
N THR A 84 13.15 -2.92 -22.23
CA THR A 84 13.40 -3.41 -20.87
C THR A 84 12.11 -3.76 -20.13
N TYR A 85 11.00 -3.09 -20.45
CA TYR A 85 9.66 -3.37 -19.92
C TYR A 85 9.20 -4.83 -20.10
N SER A 86 9.57 -5.44 -21.24
CA SER A 86 9.25 -6.84 -21.54
C SER A 86 10.35 -7.83 -21.12
N SER A 87 11.39 -7.36 -20.44
CA SER A 87 12.47 -8.16 -19.88
C SER A 87 12.37 -8.16 -18.35
N PRO A 88 11.63 -9.10 -17.76
CA PRO A 88 11.42 -9.13 -16.31
C PRO A 88 12.73 -9.43 -15.58
N SER A 89 12.85 -8.95 -14.34
CA SER A 89 13.93 -9.40 -13.46
C SER A 89 13.95 -10.95 -13.35
N PRO A 90 15.12 -11.59 -13.21
CA PRO A 90 15.20 -13.05 -13.11
C PRO A 90 14.33 -13.65 -11.99
N ALA A 91 14.09 -12.88 -10.92
CA ALA A 91 13.30 -13.31 -9.78
C ALA A 91 11.80 -13.43 -10.06
N ILE A 92 11.27 -12.77 -11.11
CA ILE A 92 9.86 -12.82 -11.50
C ILE A 92 9.62 -13.67 -12.76
N ALA A 93 10.68 -14.01 -13.51
CA ALA A 93 10.58 -14.75 -14.77
C ALA A 93 9.77 -16.07 -14.68
N ALA A 94 9.89 -16.79 -13.56
CA ALA A 94 9.16 -18.05 -13.35
C ALA A 94 7.63 -17.88 -13.26
N LEU A 95 7.14 -16.66 -12.98
CA LEU A 95 5.70 -16.39 -12.88
C LEU A 95 5.00 -16.59 -14.23
N ASN A 96 5.65 -16.21 -15.34
CA ASN A 96 5.11 -16.34 -16.70
C ASN A 96 5.62 -17.58 -17.45
N ALA A 97 6.10 -18.61 -16.75
CA ALA A 97 6.67 -19.79 -17.39
C ALA A 97 5.71 -20.56 -18.32
N ASP A 98 4.39 -20.36 -18.18
CA ASP A 98 3.36 -20.95 -19.04
C ASP A 98 2.68 -19.94 -19.99
N GLY A 99 3.18 -18.70 -20.04
CA GLY A 99 2.65 -17.66 -20.92
C GLY A 99 1.28 -17.09 -20.51
N ASN A 100 0.79 -17.36 -19.29
CA ASN A 100 -0.54 -16.92 -18.88
C ASN A 100 -0.59 -15.53 -18.21
N VAL A 101 0.56 -14.89 -17.97
CA VAL A 101 0.60 -13.54 -17.37
C VAL A 101 0.35 -12.51 -18.47
N GLN A 102 -0.70 -11.71 -18.32
CA GLN A 102 -0.95 -10.54 -19.16
C GLN A 102 -0.07 -9.36 -18.72
N PHE A 103 0.00 -9.15 -17.41
CA PHE A 103 0.74 -8.06 -16.79
C PHE A 103 1.04 -8.44 -15.35
N SER A 104 2.21 -8.04 -14.85
CA SER A 104 2.49 -8.04 -13.42
C SER A 104 3.04 -6.70 -12.96
N TYR A 105 2.64 -6.34 -11.75
CA TYR A 105 3.24 -5.30 -10.95
C TYR A 105 3.93 -5.95 -9.77
N GLN A 106 5.15 -5.50 -9.45
CA GLN A 106 5.87 -6.02 -8.30
C GLN A 106 6.68 -4.91 -7.62
N SER A 107 6.33 -4.65 -6.37
CA SER A 107 6.97 -3.66 -5.50
C SER A 107 7.30 -4.34 -4.16
N THR A 108 6.48 -4.10 -3.15
CA THR A 108 6.52 -4.78 -1.84
C THR A 108 5.44 -5.87 -1.70
N ALA A 109 4.72 -6.12 -2.80
CA ALA A 109 3.89 -7.28 -3.13
C ALA A 109 4.11 -7.64 -4.61
N ILE A 110 3.51 -8.74 -5.07
CA ILE A 110 3.47 -9.11 -6.48
C ILE A 110 2.00 -9.27 -6.88
N GLU A 111 1.54 -8.50 -7.84
CA GLU A 111 0.19 -8.51 -8.38
C GLU A 111 0.23 -8.97 -9.84
N ALA A 112 -0.61 -9.95 -10.21
CA ALA A 112 -0.63 -10.50 -11.56
C ALA A 112 -2.04 -10.53 -12.16
N TRP A 113 -2.14 -10.04 -13.40
CA TRP A 113 -3.32 -10.11 -14.26
C TRP A 113 -3.09 -11.19 -15.31
N LEU A 114 -4.12 -12.00 -15.58
CA LEU A 114 -3.98 -13.21 -16.41
C LEU A 114 -4.76 -13.12 -17.72
N LEU A 115 -4.25 -13.79 -18.74
CA LEU A 115 -4.95 -14.00 -20.02
C LEU A 115 -6.11 -14.99 -19.84
N ASP A 116 -5.83 -16.19 -19.31
CA ASP A 116 -6.84 -17.13 -18.82
C ASP A 116 -7.10 -16.86 -17.33
N ARG A 117 -8.28 -16.30 -17.06
CA ARG A 117 -8.76 -15.93 -15.72
C ARG A 117 -9.61 -17.03 -15.07
N SER A 118 -9.64 -18.25 -15.62
CA SER A 118 -10.35 -19.39 -15.04
C SER A 118 -9.82 -19.74 -13.65
N THR A 119 -10.65 -20.34 -12.80
CA THR A 119 -10.23 -20.76 -11.46
C THR A 119 -9.03 -21.70 -11.49
N ARG A 120 -8.96 -22.58 -12.51
CA ARG A 120 -7.83 -23.51 -12.70
C ARG A 120 -6.55 -22.73 -13.00
N ALA A 121 -6.61 -21.77 -13.93
CA ALA A 121 -5.46 -20.97 -14.32
C ALA A 121 -4.96 -20.08 -13.17
N LYS A 122 -5.87 -19.40 -12.47
CA LYS A 122 -5.56 -18.62 -11.26
C LYS A 122 -4.85 -19.46 -10.19
N LYS A 123 -5.33 -20.68 -9.94
CA LYS A 123 -4.72 -21.62 -8.98
C LYS A 123 -3.34 -22.13 -9.42
N ALA A 124 -3.14 -22.34 -10.73
CA ALA A 124 -1.83 -22.72 -11.26
C ALA A 124 -0.81 -21.57 -11.11
N THR A 125 -1.21 -20.34 -11.43
CA THR A 125 -0.37 -19.16 -11.24
C THR A 125 -0.09 -18.90 -9.76
N SER A 126 -1.07 -19.00 -8.86
CA SER A 126 -0.83 -18.78 -7.42
C SER A 126 0.13 -19.80 -6.82
N ALA A 127 0.13 -21.04 -7.32
CA ALA A 127 1.11 -22.06 -6.94
C ALA A 127 2.52 -21.71 -7.40
N ARG A 128 2.69 -21.21 -8.64
CA ARG A 128 4.00 -20.70 -9.13
C ARG A 128 4.46 -19.49 -8.34
N MET A 129 3.55 -18.54 -8.10
CA MET A 129 3.84 -17.33 -7.33
C MET A 129 4.36 -17.67 -5.93
N LEU A 130 3.84 -18.73 -5.30
CA LEU A 130 4.29 -19.17 -3.98
C LEU A 130 5.75 -19.65 -3.97
N THR A 131 6.28 -20.05 -5.13
CA THR A 131 7.69 -20.47 -5.25
C THR A 131 8.65 -19.30 -5.45
N LEU A 132 8.14 -18.09 -5.69
CA LEU A 132 9.00 -16.94 -5.96
C LEU A 132 9.75 -16.50 -4.69
N PRO A 133 11.00 -16.03 -4.83
CA PRO A 133 11.79 -15.57 -3.69
C PRO A 133 11.06 -14.52 -2.87
N GLY A 134 11.10 -14.64 -1.54
CA GLY A 134 10.52 -13.64 -0.66
C GLY A 134 9.01 -13.72 -0.45
N VAL A 135 8.26 -14.54 -1.21
CA VAL A 135 6.81 -14.67 -1.05
C VAL A 135 6.46 -15.46 0.22
N ILE A 136 5.62 -14.89 1.08
CA ILE A 136 5.12 -15.52 2.32
C ILE A 136 3.73 -16.12 2.19
N ALA A 137 2.90 -15.61 1.27
CA ALA A 137 1.55 -16.09 1.05
C ALA A 137 1.06 -15.75 -0.35
N THR A 138 0.24 -16.61 -0.94
CA THR A 138 -0.41 -16.34 -2.23
C THR A 138 -1.90 -16.48 -2.16
N TYR A 139 -2.57 -15.57 -2.85
CA TYR A 139 -4.01 -15.48 -2.94
C TYR A 139 -4.45 -15.43 -4.40
N ARG A 140 -5.64 -15.94 -4.67
CA ARG A 140 -6.32 -15.78 -5.96
C ARG A 140 -7.66 -15.10 -5.79
N LYS A 141 -8.03 -14.25 -6.74
CA LYS A 141 -9.37 -13.68 -6.82
C LYS A 141 -10.39 -14.80 -7.04
N ASN A 142 -11.48 -14.79 -6.29
CA ASN A 142 -12.55 -15.78 -6.42
C ASN A 142 -13.28 -15.63 -7.78
N SER A 143 -14.30 -16.45 -8.01
CA SER A 143 -15.09 -16.39 -9.25
C SER A 143 -16.04 -15.19 -9.32
N ALA A 144 -16.44 -14.64 -8.17
CA ALA A 144 -17.32 -13.47 -8.10
C ALA A 144 -16.58 -12.14 -8.33
N GLY A 145 -15.25 -12.13 -8.18
CA GLY A 145 -14.42 -10.94 -8.36
C GLY A 145 -14.25 -10.07 -7.11
N ASP A 146 -14.97 -10.40 -6.02
CA ASP A 146 -15.16 -9.55 -4.84
C ASP A 146 -14.34 -9.97 -3.61
N HIS A 147 -13.55 -11.05 -3.71
CA HIS A 147 -12.74 -11.55 -2.59
C HIS A 147 -11.53 -12.36 -3.06
N PHE A 148 -10.48 -12.39 -2.25
CA PHE A 148 -9.29 -13.20 -2.46
C PHE A 148 -9.27 -14.44 -1.56
N VAL A 149 -9.05 -15.61 -2.17
CA VAL A 149 -8.92 -16.89 -1.48
C VAL A 149 -7.44 -17.22 -1.30
N LEU A 150 -7.03 -17.51 -0.07
CA LEU A 150 -5.69 -18.02 0.24
C LEU A 150 -5.47 -19.39 -0.42
N ASP A 151 -4.41 -19.51 -1.23
CA ASP A 151 -4.02 -20.78 -1.85
C ASP A 151 -2.81 -21.43 -1.15
N GLY A 152 -1.94 -20.66 -0.50
CA GLY A 152 -0.82 -21.21 0.25
C GLY A 152 0.02 -20.19 1.01
N THR A 153 0.89 -20.70 1.88
CA THR A 153 1.82 -19.90 2.70
C THR A 153 3.19 -20.55 2.74
N ASN A 154 4.23 -19.72 2.85
CA ASN A 154 5.59 -20.12 3.17
C ASN A 154 5.92 -19.87 4.64
N ARG A 155 7.18 -20.13 5.00
CA ARG A 155 7.71 -19.82 6.32
C ARG A 155 7.62 -18.32 6.56
N MET A 156 7.24 -17.95 7.77
CA MET A 156 7.20 -16.58 8.27
C MET A 156 7.94 -16.55 9.60
N THR A 157 8.53 -15.41 9.94
CA THR A 157 8.91 -15.09 11.32
C THR A 157 7.66 -14.99 12.22
N ARG A 158 7.86 -14.89 13.54
CA ARG A 158 6.72 -14.78 14.47
C ARG A 158 5.99 -13.44 14.34
N SER A 159 6.71 -12.35 14.05
CA SER A 159 6.13 -11.01 13.83
C SER A 159 5.32 -10.99 12.53
N GLU A 160 5.91 -11.44 11.43
CA GLU A 160 5.22 -11.54 10.13
C GLU A 160 3.96 -12.39 10.24
N ARG A 161 4.04 -13.57 10.88
CA ARG A 161 2.88 -14.44 11.05
C ARG A 161 1.76 -13.76 11.84
N ARG A 162 2.09 -13.02 12.90
CA ARG A 162 1.12 -12.28 13.71
C ARG A 162 0.44 -11.18 12.89
N TRP A 163 1.24 -10.39 12.18
CA TRP A 163 0.75 -9.30 11.34
C TRP A 163 -0.11 -9.83 10.19
N TRP A 164 0.40 -10.82 9.45
CA TRP A 164 -0.31 -11.49 8.36
C TRP A 164 -1.65 -12.05 8.81
N ALA A 165 -1.68 -12.79 9.92
CA ALA A 165 -2.92 -13.39 10.42
C ALA A 165 -3.96 -12.33 10.83
N ALA A 166 -3.53 -11.15 11.24
CA ALA A 166 -4.41 -10.07 11.65
C ALA A 166 -4.90 -9.18 10.49
N HIS A 167 -4.12 -9.04 9.41
CA HIS A 167 -4.33 -7.98 8.42
C HIS A 167 -4.33 -8.43 6.95
N ALA A 168 -3.68 -9.54 6.61
CA ALA A 168 -3.40 -9.88 5.21
C ALA A 168 -4.67 -10.02 4.38
N GLN A 169 -5.69 -10.71 4.91
CA GLN A 169 -6.95 -10.91 4.20
C GLN A 169 -7.63 -9.58 3.86
N SER A 170 -7.79 -8.70 4.86
CA SER A 170 -8.40 -7.38 4.64
C SER A 170 -7.61 -6.51 3.67
N ILE A 171 -6.29 -6.66 3.62
CA ILE A 171 -5.44 -5.92 2.68
C ILE A 171 -5.63 -6.46 1.27
N VAL A 172 -5.60 -7.78 1.05
CA VAL A 172 -5.77 -8.31 -0.31
C VAL A 172 -7.17 -8.07 -0.87
N ASP A 173 -8.18 -8.07 -0.01
CA ASP A 173 -9.56 -7.81 -0.43
C ASP A 173 -9.79 -6.34 -0.88
N THR A 174 -8.92 -5.39 -0.53
CA THR A 174 -9.01 -4.03 -1.10
C THR A 174 -8.68 -3.99 -2.60
N MET A 175 -8.01 -5.02 -3.11
CA MET A 175 -7.69 -5.19 -4.53
C MET A 175 -8.76 -6.00 -5.28
N ALA A 176 -9.83 -6.41 -4.60
CA ALA A 176 -10.91 -7.22 -5.16
C ALA A 176 -11.92 -6.35 -5.94
N ALA A 177 -11.46 -5.82 -7.08
CA ALA A 177 -12.28 -5.10 -8.05
C ALA A 177 -12.20 -5.76 -9.44
N ASP A 178 -13.11 -5.41 -10.35
CA ASP A 178 -13.15 -5.98 -11.71
C ASP A 178 -11.82 -5.82 -12.47
N ASP A 179 -11.15 -4.69 -12.26
CA ASP A 179 -9.86 -4.28 -12.83
C ASP A 179 -8.65 -4.62 -11.95
N GLY A 180 -8.87 -5.13 -10.73
CA GLY A 180 -7.79 -5.56 -9.84
C GLY A 180 -7.12 -6.87 -10.29
N PRO A 181 -6.01 -7.26 -9.66
CA PRO A 181 -5.24 -8.45 -10.04
C PRO A 181 -6.03 -9.75 -9.87
N ASP A 182 -5.63 -10.78 -10.60
CA ASP A 182 -6.20 -12.12 -10.49
C ASP A 182 -5.50 -12.97 -9.42
N VAL A 183 -4.20 -12.71 -9.19
CA VAL A 183 -3.37 -13.41 -8.21
C VAL A 183 -2.46 -12.39 -7.50
N VAL A 184 -2.31 -12.53 -6.18
CA VAL A 184 -1.48 -11.66 -5.35
C VAL A 184 -0.53 -12.48 -4.48
N GLY A 185 0.72 -12.05 -4.42
CA GLY A 185 1.80 -12.62 -3.63
C GLY A 185 2.28 -11.62 -2.60
N LEU A 186 2.11 -11.95 -1.32
CA LEU A 186 2.59 -11.12 -0.22
C LEU A 186 4.03 -11.47 0.09
N LEU A 187 4.85 -10.46 0.39
CA LEU A 187 6.29 -10.63 0.63
C LEU A 187 6.64 -10.60 2.11
N HIS A 188 7.81 -11.16 2.42
CA HIS A 188 8.51 -11.00 3.68
C HIS A 188 8.75 -9.51 4.00
N ASP A 189 8.88 -9.18 5.28
CA ASP A 189 9.27 -7.85 5.72
C ASP A 189 10.62 -7.47 5.09
N ARG A 190 10.78 -6.17 4.75
CA ARG A 190 12.00 -5.62 4.14
C ARG A 190 12.43 -6.35 2.86
N THR A 191 11.47 -6.89 2.14
CA THR A 191 11.67 -7.44 0.79
C THR A 191 11.03 -6.52 -0.23
N SER A 192 11.75 -6.25 -1.32
CA SER A 192 11.27 -5.43 -2.42
C SER A 192 11.77 -5.96 -3.77
N TYR A 193 10.91 -5.90 -4.78
CA TYR A 193 11.23 -6.18 -6.18
C TYR A 193 11.53 -4.91 -6.97
N GLY A 194 10.74 -3.85 -6.78
CA GLY A 194 10.83 -2.61 -7.56
C GLY A 194 12.10 -1.81 -7.31
N VAL A 195 12.21 -1.24 -6.11
CA VAL A 195 13.37 -0.42 -5.67
C VAL A 195 13.71 -0.66 -4.20
N TYR A 196 14.88 -0.19 -3.74
CA TYR A 196 15.34 -0.37 -2.36
C TYR A 196 14.44 0.28 -1.29
N GLY A 197 13.65 1.30 -1.63
CA GLY A 197 12.69 1.92 -0.72
C GLY A 197 11.35 2.06 -1.43
N ASP A 198 10.37 1.28 -1.02
CA ASP A 198 9.14 1.08 -1.79
C ASP A 198 7.93 0.82 -0.88
N HIS A 199 6.73 0.78 -1.45
CA HIS A 199 5.46 0.63 -0.75
C HIS A 199 4.48 -0.22 -1.59
N GLY A 200 3.18 -0.19 -1.28
CA GLY A 200 2.12 -0.88 -2.04
C GLY A 200 1.69 -2.27 -1.51
N GLY A 201 2.56 -2.98 -0.78
CA GLY A 201 2.31 -4.33 -0.29
C GLY A 201 1.80 -4.43 1.14
N ALA A 202 1.70 -5.65 1.68
CA ALA A 202 1.05 -5.93 2.97
C ALA A 202 1.97 -5.91 4.20
N GLN A 203 3.23 -5.52 4.05
CA GLN A 203 4.20 -5.47 5.15
C GLN A 203 3.78 -4.45 6.21
N GLU A 204 4.08 -4.70 7.48
CA GLU A 204 3.66 -3.82 8.59
C GLU A 204 4.19 -2.40 8.42
N SER A 205 5.44 -2.24 7.97
CA SER A 205 6.07 -0.94 7.69
C SER A 205 5.41 -0.16 6.54
N VAL A 206 4.74 -0.85 5.62
CA VAL A 206 4.04 -0.25 4.48
C VAL A 206 2.62 0.17 4.86
N GLN A 207 2.00 -0.52 5.81
CA GLN A 207 0.59 -0.32 6.16
C GLN A 207 0.39 0.51 7.44
N ARG A 208 1.35 0.49 8.38
CA ARG A 208 1.25 1.26 9.62
C ARG A 208 1.66 2.71 9.38
N VAL A 209 0.68 3.61 9.43
CA VAL A 209 0.86 5.06 9.31
C VAL A 209 0.51 5.79 10.63
N PRO A 210 1.07 6.98 10.88
CA PRO A 210 0.63 7.81 12.00
C PRO A 210 -0.79 8.33 11.79
N MET A 211 -1.52 8.53 12.88
CA MET A 211 -2.80 9.23 12.89
C MET A 211 -2.81 10.23 14.04
N VAL A 212 -2.65 11.52 13.72
CA VAL A 212 -2.52 12.59 14.72
C VAL A 212 -3.65 13.59 14.54
N PHE A 213 -4.44 13.79 15.59
CA PHE A 213 -5.48 14.81 15.66
C PHE A 213 -5.02 15.96 16.56
N TRP A 214 -5.18 17.18 16.08
CA TRP A 214 -4.82 18.39 16.83
C TRP A 214 -5.91 19.45 16.71
N THR A 215 -6.21 20.14 17.81
CA THR A 215 -7.06 21.33 17.82
C THR A 215 -6.64 22.23 18.99
N PRO A 216 -6.81 23.56 18.91
CA PRO A 216 -6.46 24.46 20.01
C PRO A 216 -7.10 24.04 21.34
N GLY A 217 -6.27 23.91 22.38
CA GLY A 217 -6.72 23.53 23.74
C GLY A 217 -6.92 22.03 23.97
N ALA A 218 -6.68 21.18 22.97
CA ALA A 218 -6.68 19.73 23.17
C ALA A 218 -5.59 19.31 24.16
N ARG A 219 -5.91 18.37 25.05
CA ARG A 219 -4.91 17.75 25.94
C ARG A 219 -4.15 16.66 25.17
N PRO A 220 -2.81 16.65 25.19
CA PRO A 220 -2.04 15.59 24.57
C PRO A 220 -2.41 14.21 25.14
N ARG A 221 -2.63 13.25 24.24
CA ARG A 221 -2.88 11.85 24.58
C ARG A 221 -2.37 10.96 23.45
N ALA A 222 -1.70 9.87 23.82
CA ALA A 222 -1.40 8.76 22.92
C ALA A 222 -2.32 7.58 23.22
N THR A 223 -2.60 6.77 22.21
CA THR A 223 -3.40 5.54 22.32
C THR A 223 -2.85 4.50 21.36
N ASP A 224 -2.91 3.23 21.77
CA ASP A 224 -2.60 2.08 20.92
C ASP A 224 -3.89 1.47 20.32
N GLU A 225 -4.99 2.22 20.35
CA GLU A 225 -6.25 1.82 19.73
C GLU A 225 -6.06 1.60 18.24
N ALA A 226 -6.55 0.46 17.73
CA ALA A 226 -6.54 0.19 16.30
C ALA A 226 -7.42 1.21 15.57
N PHE A 227 -6.80 1.91 14.61
CA PHE A 227 -7.40 2.94 13.79
C PHE A 227 -7.02 2.67 12.33
N ARG A 228 -7.99 2.74 11.41
CA ARG A 228 -7.77 2.57 9.97
C ARG A 228 -8.02 3.90 9.25
N THR A 229 -7.38 4.13 8.12
CA THR A 229 -7.59 5.36 7.34
C THR A 229 -9.08 5.62 6.99
N PRO A 230 -9.91 4.61 6.65
CA PRO A 230 -11.35 4.81 6.46
C PRO A 230 -12.09 5.34 7.70
N ASP A 231 -11.56 5.12 8.91
CA ASP A 231 -12.14 5.62 10.17
C ASP A 231 -11.95 7.14 10.35
N LEU A 232 -11.10 7.78 9.52
CA LEU A 232 -10.78 9.21 9.62
C LEU A 232 -12.00 10.10 9.37
N LEU A 233 -12.68 9.96 8.22
CA LEU A 233 -13.82 10.78 7.87
C LEU A 233 -14.96 10.69 8.90
N PRO A 234 -15.47 9.51 9.29
CA PRO A 234 -16.50 9.42 10.32
C PRO A 234 -16.06 10.03 11.66
N THR A 235 -14.78 9.91 12.03
CA THR A 235 -14.22 10.53 13.24
C THR A 235 -14.27 12.05 13.17
N VAL A 236 -13.86 12.65 12.04
CA VAL A 236 -13.91 14.11 11.82
C VAL A 236 -15.35 14.61 11.83
N LEU A 237 -16.27 13.94 11.11
CA LEU A 237 -17.68 14.32 11.07
C LEU A 237 -18.31 14.28 12.46
N ALA A 238 -18.05 13.22 13.23
CA ALA A 238 -18.51 13.10 14.61
C ALA A 238 -17.96 14.22 15.52
N ALA A 239 -16.68 14.55 15.38
CA ALA A 239 -16.05 15.64 16.14
C ALA A 239 -16.65 17.02 15.81
N MET A 240 -17.13 17.21 14.58
CA MET A 240 -17.78 18.44 14.11
C MET A 240 -19.31 18.44 14.34
N GLY A 241 -19.90 17.36 14.86
CA GLY A 241 -21.35 17.24 15.01
C GLY A 241 -22.11 17.11 13.68
N ILE A 242 -21.42 16.73 12.60
CA ILE A 242 -22.00 16.55 11.27
C ILE A 242 -22.46 15.10 11.12
N ARG A 243 -23.71 14.92 10.66
CA ARG A 243 -24.25 13.58 10.39
C ARG A 243 -23.81 13.12 8.99
N PRO A 244 -23.27 11.90 8.84
CA PRO A 244 -23.01 11.32 7.53
C PRO A 244 -24.31 11.19 6.72
N THR A 245 -24.22 11.44 5.42
CA THR A 245 -25.35 11.34 4.47
C THR A 245 -25.30 10.08 3.61
N ALA A 246 -24.22 9.30 3.72
CA ALA A 246 -24.03 8.03 3.04
C ALA A 246 -23.35 7.01 3.96
N PRO A 247 -23.48 5.70 3.70
CA PRO A 247 -22.68 4.68 4.35
C PRO A 247 -21.18 4.92 4.18
N MET A 248 -20.40 4.51 5.17
CA MET A 248 -18.93 4.57 5.16
C MET A 248 -18.38 3.27 5.74
N ASP A 249 -17.24 2.80 5.23
CA ASP A 249 -16.59 1.56 5.71
C ASP A 249 -15.90 1.74 7.08
N GLY A 250 -15.58 2.98 7.40
CA GLY A 250 -14.97 3.35 8.68
C GLY A 250 -15.98 3.56 9.80
N ARG A 251 -15.46 3.59 11.03
CA ARG A 251 -16.23 3.90 12.24
C ARG A 251 -15.70 5.17 12.92
N PRO A 252 -16.55 5.96 13.60
CA PRO A 252 -16.09 7.12 14.34
C PRO A 252 -15.36 6.70 15.62
N HIS A 253 -14.27 7.38 15.94
CA HIS A 253 -13.57 7.27 17.22
C HIS A 253 -13.77 8.54 18.06
N ALA A 254 -13.82 8.37 19.38
CA ALA A 254 -13.96 9.50 20.28
C ALA A 254 -12.63 10.25 20.43
N LEU A 255 -12.57 11.48 19.94
CA LEU A 255 -11.46 12.39 20.21
C LEU A 255 -11.63 12.97 21.63
N THR A 256 -11.07 12.30 22.65
CA THR A 256 -11.20 12.78 24.04
C THR A 256 -10.48 14.13 24.20
N GLY A 257 -11.24 15.20 24.40
CA GLY A 257 -10.71 16.56 24.54
C GLY A 257 -11.67 17.66 24.10
N SER A 258 -12.72 17.34 23.33
CA SER A 258 -13.83 18.26 23.09
C SER A 258 -14.72 18.34 24.33
N GLY A 259 -14.38 19.26 25.25
CA GLY A 259 -15.38 19.76 26.18
C GLY A 259 -16.62 20.15 25.39
N ARG A 260 -17.80 19.78 25.88
CA ARG A 260 -19.07 20.25 25.34
C ARG A 260 -19.02 21.78 25.29
N HIS A 261 -19.20 22.35 24.10
CA HIS A 261 -19.50 23.77 23.92
C HIS A 261 -21.00 23.89 23.69
#